data_AF-A0A4Y7KNM7-F1
#
_entry.id   AF-A0A4Y7KNM7-F1
#
_cell.length_a   1.000
_cell.length_b   1.000
_cell.length_c   1.000
_cell.angle_alpha   90.00
_cell.angle_beta   90.00
_cell.angle_gamma   90.00
#
_symmetry.space_group_name_H-M   'P 1'
#
loop_
_entity.id
_entity.type
_entity.pdbx_description
1 polymer ?
#
loop_
_entity_poly.entity_id
_entity_poly.type
_entity_poly.pdbx_seq_one_letter_code
_entity_poly.pdbx_strand_id
1 'polypeptide(L)'
;MDIHQDLDDYIKESIDYTLGLPVSERTLEKKLLASEDARKRLQDQYFVLYSRLKEKDELIERSKSEACMSNQAVKRFVEANQKLALECKNLLSQCSKLEIECSLYDHDREALMEFGNEADERAKEAEIRVVEVENDLKILSEQLDFYKHQCDVRMVNERKATEELISLRQRVAELVRLRSLESQDNKVACNKCSSFKTVNGNSPLQMSDDSDVMNVDSSAFSTNLEAHLLDSLIVSITDKDEAAANAHAFLEANSGVESCQGLLKIWDSLSPATQNVIALASEIRALQTDKEHLTTNLVRAEEEVKALFEENTILDEENKRLLRQYNRERHHQGSGDKHTSSASTKGKKRRSSPKTCSIIERKIDFEQDLPRHPLSPIQYNSPNSRVYNN
;
A
#
# COMPACT_ATOMS: atom_id res chain seq x y z
N MET A 1 -26.30 54.97 -81.52
CA MET A 1 -27.03 53.79 -81.03
C MET A 1 -28.41 54.29 -80.75
N ASP A 2 -29.35 53.92 -81.60
CA ASP A 2 -30.64 54.61 -81.63
C ASP A 2 -31.54 53.93 -80.60
N ILE A 3 -32.04 54.73 -79.66
CA ILE A 3 -32.87 54.26 -78.56
C ILE A 3 -34.28 54.03 -79.13
N HIS A 4 -34.94 52.94 -78.74
CA HIS A 4 -36.29 52.65 -79.21
C HIS A 4 -37.26 53.77 -78.81
N GLN A 5 -38.10 54.25 -79.74
CA GLN A 5 -38.92 55.47 -79.53
C GLN A 5 -39.77 55.41 -78.25
N ASP A 6 -40.48 54.29 -77.99
CA ASP A 6 -41.24 54.08 -76.74
C ASP A 6 -40.42 54.22 -75.43
N LEU A 7 -39.09 54.09 -75.50
CA LEU A 7 -38.18 54.23 -74.37
C LEU A 7 -37.62 55.65 -74.28
N ASP A 8 -37.30 56.30 -75.41
CA ASP A 8 -36.90 57.70 -75.46
C ASP A 8 -38.05 58.62 -75.00
N ASP A 9 -39.27 58.39 -75.50
CA ASP A 9 -40.49 59.06 -75.08
C ASP A 9 -40.74 58.85 -73.57
N TYR A 10 -40.54 57.63 -73.05
CA TYR A 10 -40.69 57.32 -71.63
C TYR A 10 -39.62 57.97 -70.74
N ILE A 11 -38.38 58.09 -71.22
CA ILE A 11 -37.30 58.81 -70.53
C ILE A 11 -37.64 60.30 -70.46
N LYS A 12 -37.99 60.90 -71.60
CA LYS A 12 -38.42 62.31 -71.70
C LYS A 12 -39.61 62.60 -70.78
N GLU A 13 -40.69 61.85 -70.89
CA GLU A 13 -41.87 62.00 -70.04
C GLU A 13 -41.59 61.69 -68.55
N SER A 14 -40.49 61.02 -68.22
CA SER A 14 -40.02 60.85 -66.85
C SER A 14 -39.20 62.03 -66.32
N ILE A 15 -38.45 62.71 -67.19
CA ILE A 15 -37.81 63.99 -66.88
C ILE A 15 -38.91 65.06 -66.69
N ASP A 16 -39.85 65.16 -67.63
CA ASP A 16 -40.98 66.11 -67.59
C ASP A 16 -41.79 65.94 -66.29
N TYR A 17 -42.14 64.69 -65.91
CA TYR A 17 -42.78 64.40 -64.62
C TYR A 17 -41.98 64.90 -63.40
N THR A 18 -40.67 64.70 -63.42
CA THR A 18 -39.77 65.09 -62.32
C THR A 18 -39.62 66.62 -62.22
N LEU A 19 -39.84 67.34 -63.33
CA LEU A 19 -39.90 68.80 -63.40
C LEU A 19 -41.31 69.36 -63.10
N GLY A 20 -42.29 68.51 -62.79
CA GLY A 20 -43.67 68.92 -62.49
C GLY A 20 -44.52 69.27 -63.71
N LEU A 21 -44.08 68.90 -64.92
CA LEU A 21 -44.82 69.11 -66.16
C LEU A 21 -45.89 68.01 -66.36
N PRO A 22 -47.00 68.30 -67.08
CA PRO A 22 -48.02 67.31 -67.39
C PRO A 22 -47.47 66.19 -68.29
N VAL A 23 -47.89 64.95 -68.01
CA VAL A 23 -47.36 63.71 -68.60
C VAL A 23 -48.50 62.95 -69.29
N SER A 24 -48.19 62.05 -70.24
CA SER A 24 -49.22 61.18 -70.81
C SER A 24 -49.77 60.20 -69.77
N GLU A 25 -51.07 59.93 -69.86
CA GLU A 25 -51.79 58.90 -69.10
C GLU A 25 -51.08 57.54 -69.23
N ARG A 26 -50.67 57.17 -70.45
CA ARG A 26 -49.96 55.93 -70.78
C ARG A 26 -48.62 55.77 -70.03
N THR A 27 -47.91 56.86 -69.73
CA THR A 27 -46.69 56.81 -68.91
C THR A 27 -47.00 56.71 -67.42
N LEU A 28 -48.09 57.31 -66.95
CA LEU A 28 -48.57 57.13 -65.57
C LEU A 28 -49.03 55.67 -65.33
N GLU A 29 -49.77 55.07 -66.27
CA GLU A 29 -50.14 53.65 -66.25
C GLU A 29 -48.91 52.73 -66.20
N LYS A 30 -47.93 52.93 -67.11
CA LYS A 30 -46.66 52.18 -67.13
C LYS A 30 -45.95 52.26 -65.77
N LYS A 31 -45.91 53.43 -65.13
CA LYS A 31 -45.28 53.66 -63.81
C LYS A 31 -46.08 53.02 -62.67
N LEU A 32 -47.40 53.09 -62.70
CA LEU A 32 -48.28 52.43 -61.72
C LEU A 32 -48.07 50.91 -61.78
N LEU A 33 -48.15 50.31 -62.97
CA LEU A 33 -47.94 48.87 -63.17
C LEU A 33 -46.56 48.42 -62.67
N ALA A 34 -45.49 49.15 -63.04
CA ALA A 34 -44.13 48.85 -62.58
C ALA A 34 -43.97 48.96 -61.05
N SER A 35 -44.66 49.93 -60.42
CA SER A 35 -44.69 50.11 -58.97
C SER A 35 -45.44 48.98 -58.26
N GLU A 36 -46.60 48.56 -58.79
CA GLU A 36 -47.35 47.41 -58.26
C GLU A 36 -46.57 46.10 -58.37
N ASP A 37 -45.87 45.89 -59.48
CA ASP A 37 -45.02 44.72 -59.69
C ASP A 37 -43.81 44.72 -58.76
N ALA A 38 -43.15 45.87 -58.56
CA ALA A 38 -42.09 46.01 -57.57
C ALA A 38 -42.61 45.74 -56.13
N ARG A 39 -43.80 46.24 -55.80
CA ARG A 39 -44.46 46.02 -54.50
C ARG A 39 -44.79 44.53 -54.28
N LYS A 40 -45.31 43.81 -55.29
CA LYS A 40 -45.54 42.35 -55.22
C LYS A 40 -44.22 41.62 -54.96
N ARG A 41 -43.19 41.85 -55.77
CA ARG A 41 -41.88 41.20 -55.63
C ARG A 41 -41.25 41.43 -54.25
N LEU A 42 -41.39 42.64 -53.69
CA LEU A 42 -40.94 42.95 -52.33
C LEU A 42 -41.76 42.22 -51.26
N GLN A 43 -43.07 42.12 -51.44
CA GLN A 43 -43.98 41.37 -50.55
C GLN A 43 -43.69 39.86 -50.57
N ASP A 44 -43.39 39.30 -51.74
CA ASP A 44 -43.00 37.89 -51.91
C ASP A 44 -41.64 37.63 -51.22
N GLN A 45 -40.64 38.50 -51.43
CA GLN A 45 -39.35 38.43 -50.73
C GLN A 45 -39.51 38.53 -49.20
N TYR A 46 -40.39 39.40 -48.71
CA TYR A 46 -40.71 39.51 -47.29
C TYR A 46 -41.27 38.19 -46.73
N PHE A 47 -42.22 37.55 -47.41
CA PHE A 47 -42.77 36.27 -46.97
C PHE A 47 -41.71 35.14 -46.96
N VAL A 48 -40.82 35.09 -47.95
CA VAL A 48 -39.71 34.13 -48.00
C VAL A 48 -38.74 34.36 -46.84
N LEU A 49 -38.35 35.61 -46.58
CA LEU A 49 -37.46 35.96 -45.47
C LEU A 49 -38.09 35.69 -44.10
N TYR A 50 -39.37 36.00 -43.92
CA TYR A 50 -40.11 35.74 -42.68
C TYR A 50 -40.22 34.23 -42.39
N SER A 51 -40.51 33.42 -43.41
CA SER A 51 -40.58 31.96 -43.28
C SER A 51 -39.22 31.39 -42.88
N ARG A 52 -38.13 31.84 -43.55
CA ARG A 52 -36.76 31.42 -43.27
C ARG A 52 -36.25 31.88 -41.91
N LEU A 53 -36.72 33.01 -41.38
CA LEU A 53 -36.43 33.46 -40.03
C LEU A 53 -37.08 32.52 -39.00
N LYS A 54 -38.37 32.20 -39.17
CA LYS A 54 -39.09 31.26 -38.29
C LYS A 54 -38.47 29.86 -38.28
N GLU A 55 -38.05 29.34 -39.43
CA GLU A 55 -37.28 28.09 -39.54
C GLU A 55 -35.97 28.11 -38.73
N LYS A 56 -35.29 29.27 -38.69
CA LYS A 56 -34.06 29.47 -37.93
C LYS A 56 -34.31 29.56 -36.43
N ASP A 57 -35.35 30.26 -36.00
CA ASP A 57 -35.74 30.32 -34.59
C ASP A 57 -36.14 28.93 -34.07
N GLU A 58 -36.92 28.16 -34.84
CA GLU A 58 -37.27 26.77 -34.51
C GLU A 58 -36.05 25.83 -34.47
N LEU A 59 -35.00 26.11 -35.25
CA LEU A 59 -33.74 25.38 -35.20
C LEU A 59 -32.91 25.75 -33.96
N ILE A 60 -32.92 27.03 -33.57
CA ILE A 60 -32.24 27.53 -32.37
C ILE A 60 -32.86 26.92 -31.11
N GLU A 61 -34.19 26.88 -30.98
CA GLU A 61 -34.84 26.28 -29.80
C GLU A 61 -34.63 24.77 -29.70
N ARG A 62 -34.62 24.05 -30.83
CA ARG A 62 -34.24 22.62 -30.84
C ARG A 62 -32.79 22.43 -30.36
N SER A 63 -31.84 23.16 -30.93
CA SER A 63 -30.43 23.10 -30.54
C SER A 63 -30.20 23.46 -29.06
N LYS A 64 -30.91 24.47 -28.53
CA LYS A 64 -30.92 24.80 -27.09
C LYS A 64 -31.42 23.63 -26.24
N SER A 65 -32.51 22.97 -26.64
CA SER A 65 -33.07 21.84 -25.90
C SER A 65 -32.12 20.62 -25.88
N GLU A 66 -31.49 20.32 -27.02
CA GLU A 66 -30.48 19.26 -27.17
C GLU A 66 -29.25 19.55 -26.30
N ALA A 67 -28.72 20.79 -26.34
CA ALA A 67 -27.61 21.22 -25.50
C ALA A 67 -27.94 21.17 -23.99
N CYS A 68 -29.17 21.52 -23.60
CA CYS A 68 -29.62 21.44 -22.22
C CYS A 68 -29.67 20.00 -21.71
N MET A 69 -30.24 19.08 -22.49
CA MET A 69 -30.30 17.65 -22.15
C MET A 69 -28.90 17.01 -22.11
N SER A 70 -28.02 17.38 -23.04
CA SER A 70 -26.62 16.93 -23.08
C SER A 70 -25.86 17.40 -21.82
N ASN A 71 -25.95 18.68 -21.47
CA ASN A 71 -25.35 19.23 -20.25
C ASN A 71 -25.87 18.52 -18.98
N GLN A 72 -27.17 18.24 -18.90
CA GLN A 72 -27.74 17.47 -17.77
C GLN A 72 -27.18 16.02 -17.70
N ALA A 73 -26.94 15.37 -18.84
CA ALA A 73 -26.31 14.05 -18.87
C ALA A 73 -24.84 14.10 -18.41
N VAL A 74 -24.06 15.06 -18.90
CA VAL A 74 -22.67 15.29 -18.47
C VAL A 74 -22.60 15.58 -16.97
N LYS A 75 -23.48 16.41 -16.43
CA LYS A 75 -23.52 16.73 -14.99
C LYS A 75 -23.75 15.47 -14.13
N ARG A 76 -24.70 14.61 -14.51
CA ARG A 76 -24.94 13.32 -13.82
C ARG A 76 -23.74 12.39 -13.88
N PHE A 77 -23.02 12.36 -15.00
CA PHE A 77 -21.81 11.54 -15.15
C PHE A 77 -20.67 12.04 -14.25
N VAL A 78 -20.47 13.36 -14.16
CA VAL A 78 -19.50 13.97 -13.23
C VAL A 78 -19.86 13.66 -11.77
N GLU A 79 -21.13 13.80 -11.38
CA GLU A 79 -21.63 13.46 -10.04
C GLU A 79 -21.39 11.97 -9.70
N ALA A 80 -21.63 11.06 -10.65
CA ALA A 80 -21.37 9.63 -10.48
C ALA A 80 -19.88 9.32 -10.32
N ASN A 81 -19.02 9.92 -11.14
CA ASN A 81 -17.57 9.74 -11.07
C ASN A 81 -16.98 10.31 -9.76
N GLN A 82 -17.51 11.44 -9.27
CA GLN A 82 -17.12 12.01 -7.97
C GLN A 82 -17.50 11.07 -6.81
N LYS A 83 -18.69 10.45 -6.85
CA LYS A 83 -19.08 9.42 -5.87
C LYS A 83 -18.14 8.22 -5.93
N LEU A 84 -17.83 7.71 -7.13
CA LEU A 84 -16.95 6.56 -7.31
C LEU A 84 -15.52 6.86 -6.80
N ALA A 85 -14.98 8.05 -7.07
CA ALA A 85 -13.67 8.46 -6.56
C ALA A 85 -13.62 8.52 -5.02
N LEU A 86 -14.70 8.98 -4.37
CA LEU A 86 -14.83 8.96 -2.91
C LEU A 86 -14.91 7.52 -2.37
N GLU A 87 -15.62 6.63 -3.07
CA GLU A 87 -15.76 5.21 -2.71
C GLU A 87 -14.43 4.46 -2.83
N CYS A 88 -13.67 4.69 -3.92
CA CYS A 88 -12.30 4.20 -4.07
C CYS A 88 -11.36 4.73 -2.96
N LYS A 89 -11.43 6.01 -2.61
CA LYS A 89 -10.64 6.59 -1.51
C LYS A 89 -10.96 5.94 -0.16
N ASN A 90 -12.24 5.68 0.12
CA ASN A 90 -12.67 4.99 1.34
C ASN A 90 -12.18 3.54 1.37
N LEU A 91 -12.24 2.83 0.24
CA LEU A 91 -11.76 1.44 0.15
C LEU A 91 -10.24 1.35 0.31
N LEU A 92 -9.47 2.24 -0.32
CA LEU A 92 -8.02 2.34 -0.11
C LEU A 92 -7.66 2.60 1.36
N SER A 93 -8.43 3.45 2.05
CA SER A 93 -8.26 3.66 3.50
C SER A 93 -8.64 2.45 4.36
N GLN A 94 -9.44 1.50 3.86
CA GLN A 94 -9.71 0.22 4.54
C GLN A 94 -8.59 -0.78 4.26
N CYS A 95 -8.14 -0.90 3.01
CA CYS A 95 -7.00 -1.74 2.64
C CYS A 95 -5.75 -1.42 3.47
N SER A 96 -5.38 -0.13 3.57
CA SER A 96 -4.21 0.30 4.37
C SER A 96 -4.34 -0.03 5.86
N LYS A 97 -5.55 -0.03 6.44
CA LYS A 97 -5.78 -0.46 7.83
C LYS A 97 -5.60 -1.98 7.99
N LEU A 98 -6.13 -2.76 7.05
CA LEU A 98 -6.02 -4.22 7.04
C LEU A 98 -4.57 -4.66 6.79
N GLU A 99 -3.82 -3.94 5.97
CA GLU A 99 -2.38 -4.15 5.72
C GLU A 99 -1.55 -3.95 7.01
N ILE A 100 -1.82 -2.86 7.75
CA ILE A 100 -1.23 -2.63 9.09
C ILE A 100 -1.63 -3.75 10.05
N GLU A 101 -2.89 -4.23 10.03
CA GLU A 101 -3.32 -5.29 10.94
C GLU A 101 -2.72 -6.67 10.59
N CYS A 102 -2.59 -7.01 9.31
CA CYS A 102 -1.87 -8.21 8.87
C CYS A 102 -0.41 -8.18 9.33
N SER A 103 0.29 -7.06 9.12
CA SER A 103 1.67 -6.84 9.61
C SER A 103 1.77 -7.02 11.13
N LEU A 104 0.77 -6.58 11.89
CA LEU A 104 0.69 -6.79 13.33
C LEU A 104 0.52 -8.28 13.70
N TYR A 105 -0.36 -9.00 13.00
CA TYR A 105 -0.54 -10.45 13.22
C TYR A 105 0.68 -11.28 12.85
N ASP A 106 1.43 -10.91 11.80
CA ASP A 106 2.68 -11.59 11.44
C ASP A 106 3.78 -11.34 12.50
N HIS A 107 3.87 -10.13 13.04
CA HIS A 107 4.78 -9.84 14.15
C HIS A 107 4.39 -10.59 15.45
N ASP A 108 3.11 -10.57 15.83
CA ASP A 108 2.58 -11.34 16.97
C ASP A 108 2.86 -12.86 16.78
N ARG A 109 2.73 -13.39 15.56
CA ARG A 109 3.03 -14.79 15.18
C ARG A 109 4.52 -15.13 15.33
N GLU A 110 5.41 -14.22 14.93
CA GLU A 110 6.86 -14.43 14.99
C GLU A 110 7.38 -14.37 16.42
N ALA A 111 6.92 -13.39 17.22
CA ALA A 111 7.25 -13.30 18.65
C ALA A 111 6.82 -14.55 19.44
N LEU A 112 5.66 -15.14 19.10
CA LEU A 112 5.19 -16.40 19.70
C LEU A 112 6.06 -17.61 19.30
N MET A 113 6.61 -17.60 18.07
CA MET A 113 7.52 -18.66 17.61
C MET A 113 8.90 -18.56 18.29
N GLU A 114 9.44 -17.34 18.42
CA GLU A 114 10.68 -17.09 19.15
C GLU A 114 10.57 -17.50 20.63
N PHE A 115 9.48 -17.12 21.29
CA PHE A 115 9.20 -17.53 22.67
C PHE A 115 9.11 -19.06 22.82
N GLY A 116 8.50 -19.76 21.86
CA GLY A 116 8.46 -21.23 21.83
C GLY A 116 9.86 -21.84 21.71
N ASN A 117 10.68 -21.35 20.77
CA ASN A 117 12.05 -21.81 20.58
C ASN A 117 12.92 -21.62 21.83
N GLU A 118 12.80 -20.48 22.51
CA GLU A 118 13.57 -20.18 23.72
C GLU A 118 13.09 -21.00 24.94
N ALA A 119 11.78 -21.27 25.04
CA ALA A 119 11.23 -22.16 26.05
C ALA A 119 11.72 -23.62 25.88
N ASP A 120 11.76 -24.12 24.65
CA ASP A 120 12.29 -25.45 24.31
C ASP A 120 13.80 -25.54 24.60
N GLU A 121 14.59 -24.51 24.27
CA GLU A 121 16.04 -24.52 24.56
C GLU A 121 16.30 -24.49 26.07
N ARG A 122 15.57 -23.66 26.82
CA ARG A 122 15.63 -23.61 28.29
C ARG A 122 15.22 -24.95 28.94
N ALA A 123 14.31 -25.70 28.31
CA ALA A 123 13.94 -27.04 28.73
C ALA A 123 15.10 -28.03 28.51
N LYS A 124 15.71 -28.06 27.32
CA LYS A 124 16.89 -28.90 27.01
C LYS A 124 18.04 -28.63 27.97
N GLU A 125 18.36 -27.36 28.26
CA GLU A 125 19.37 -27.02 29.25
C GLU A 125 19.03 -27.59 30.65
N ALA A 126 17.75 -27.59 31.04
CA ALA A 126 17.33 -28.13 32.32
C ALA A 126 17.46 -29.66 32.36
N GLU A 127 17.12 -30.36 31.28
CA GLU A 127 17.34 -31.79 31.13
C GLU A 127 18.83 -32.16 31.20
N ILE A 128 19.70 -31.40 30.51
CA ILE A 128 21.17 -31.59 30.57
C ILE A 128 21.66 -31.44 32.01
N ARG A 129 21.28 -30.37 32.72
CA ARG A 129 21.67 -30.14 34.13
C ARG A 129 21.17 -31.23 35.07
N VAL A 130 19.99 -31.82 34.81
CA VAL A 130 19.49 -32.98 35.58
C VAL A 130 20.37 -34.20 35.32
N VAL A 131 20.68 -34.52 34.06
CA VAL A 131 21.54 -35.66 33.70
C VAL A 131 22.95 -35.50 34.28
N GLU A 132 23.52 -34.30 34.30
CA GLU A 132 24.81 -34.03 34.96
C GLU A 132 24.75 -34.37 36.47
N VAL A 133 23.74 -33.86 37.18
CA VAL A 133 23.55 -34.11 38.62
C VAL A 133 23.22 -35.58 38.92
N GLU A 134 22.48 -36.28 38.06
CA GLU A 134 22.22 -37.72 38.21
C GLU A 134 23.51 -38.55 38.07
N ASN A 135 24.42 -38.17 37.17
CA ASN A 135 25.73 -38.81 37.04
C ASN A 135 26.63 -38.56 38.26
N ASP A 136 26.67 -37.32 38.77
CA ASP A 136 27.41 -36.98 40.00
C ASP A 136 26.86 -37.74 41.23
N LEU A 137 25.53 -37.80 41.38
CA LEU A 137 24.88 -38.57 42.44
C LEU A 137 25.20 -40.07 42.35
N LYS A 138 25.26 -40.63 41.14
CA LYS A 138 25.67 -42.02 40.92
C LYS A 138 27.12 -42.25 41.36
N ILE A 139 28.05 -41.38 40.96
CA ILE A 139 29.47 -41.46 41.35
C ILE A 139 29.61 -41.38 42.88
N LEU A 140 28.89 -40.46 43.53
CA LEU A 140 28.88 -40.32 44.99
C LEU A 140 28.27 -41.53 45.69
N SER A 141 27.23 -42.15 45.12
CA SER A 141 26.63 -43.39 45.64
C SER A 141 27.60 -44.57 45.57
N GLU A 142 28.29 -44.74 44.44
CA GLU A 142 29.30 -45.80 44.26
C GLU A 142 30.49 -45.63 45.24
N GLN A 143 30.92 -44.38 45.49
CA GLN A 143 31.92 -44.08 46.52
C GLN A 143 31.42 -44.36 47.94
N LEU A 144 30.15 -44.01 48.25
CA LEU A 144 29.56 -44.24 49.57
C LEU A 144 29.47 -45.73 49.91
N ASP A 145 29.00 -46.56 48.97
CA ASP A 145 28.93 -48.02 49.17
C ASP A 145 30.32 -48.67 49.27
N PHE A 146 31.34 -48.16 48.56
CA PHE A 146 32.73 -48.58 48.74
C PHE A 146 33.24 -48.34 50.17
N TYR A 147 33.06 -47.12 50.70
CA TYR A 147 33.51 -46.81 52.07
C TYR A 147 32.71 -47.55 53.13
N LYS A 148 31.40 -47.71 52.94
CA LYS A 148 30.52 -48.52 53.79
C LYS A 148 30.98 -49.97 53.85
N HIS A 149 31.28 -50.60 52.71
CA HIS A 149 31.83 -51.95 52.67
C HIS A 149 33.19 -52.05 53.39
N GLN A 150 34.08 -51.05 53.23
CA GLN A 150 35.35 -51.00 53.96
C GLN A 150 35.15 -50.92 55.49
N CYS A 151 34.16 -50.14 55.94
CA CYS A 151 33.76 -50.08 57.34
C CYS A 151 33.21 -51.42 57.84
N ASP A 152 32.30 -52.07 57.10
CA ASP A 152 31.73 -53.38 57.47
C ASP A 152 32.82 -54.46 57.62
N VAL A 153 33.74 -54.54 56.66
CA VAL A 153 34.89 -55.47 56.70
C VAL A 153 35.78 -55.17 57.92
N ARG A 154 36.05 -53.89 58.22
CA ARG A 154 36.80 -53.50 59.42
C ARG A 154 36.08 -53.92 60.70
N MET A 155 34.78 -53.67 60.81
CA MET A 155 33.95 -54.04 61.97
C MET A 155 33.79 -55.56 62.14
N VAL A 156 33.93 -56.36 61.08
CA VAL A 156 34.03 -57.83 61.18
C VAL A 156 35.41 -58.25 61.68
N ASN A 157 36.48 -57.66 61.18
CA ASN A 157 37.85 -58.00 61.58
C ASN A 157 38.17 -57.54 63.01
N GLU A 158 37.68 -56.38 63.43
CA GLU A 158 37.78 -55.91 64.82
C GLU A 158 37.02 -56.83 65.79
N ARG A 159 35.81 -57.31 65.42
CA ARG A 159 35.10 -58.33 66.22
C ARG A 159 35.90 -59.62 66.39
N LYS A 160 36.40 -60.20 65.29
CA LYS A 160 37.30 -61.38 65.34
C LYS A 160 38.52 -61.13 66.23
N ALA A 161 39.19 -59.99 66.05
CA ALA A 161 40.33 -59.62 66.87
C ALA A 161 39.96 -59.47 68.36
N THR A 162 38.75 -58.99 68.71
CA THR A 162 38.28 -58.99 70.10
C THR A 162 37.94 -60.38 70.63
N GLU A 163 37.38 -61.29 69.81
CA GLU A 163 37.09 -62.68 70.18
C GLU A 163 38.40 -63.48 70.40
N GLU A 164 39.37 -63.32 69.52
CA GLU A 164 40.73 -63.84 69.65
C GLU A 164 41.43 -63.25 70.89
N LEU A 165 41.34 -61.93 71.11
CA LEU A 165 41.93 -61.27 72.26
C LEU A 165 41.24 -61.63 73.58
N ILE A 166 39.94 -61.93 73.59
CA ILE A 166 39.22 -62.50 74.74
C ILE A 166 39.72 -63.93 75.00
N SER A 167 39.84 -64.76 73.96
CA SER A 167 40.35 -66.13 74.07
C SER A 167 41.80 -66.17 74.56
N LEU A 168 42.66 -65.28 74.04
CA LEU A 168 44.02 -65.06 74.50
C LEU A 168 44.05 -64.47 75.91
N ARG A 169 43.14 -63.57 76.29
CA ARG A 169 43.03 -63.08 77.68
C ARG A 169 42.57 -64.16 78.65
N GLN A 170 41.70 -65.08 78.26
CA GLN A 170 41.35 -66.25 79.07
C GLN A 170 42.56 -67.18 79.22
N ARG A 171 43.27 -67.47 78.13
CA ARG A 171 44.47 -68.31 78.14
C ARG A 171 45.62 -67.68 78.94
N VAL A 172 45.81 -66.37 78.82
CA VAL A 172 46.78 -65.59 79.61
C VAL A 172 46.30 -65.47 81.06
N ALA A 173 45.02 -65.31 81.36
CA ALA A 173 44.52 -65.31 82.73
C ALA A 173 44.68 -66.70 83.40
N GLU A 174 44.60 -67.79 82.65
CA GLU A 174 44.93 -69.13 83.13
C GLU A 174 46.44 -69.30 83.35
N LEU A 175 47.28 -68.89 82.38
CA LEU A 175 48.74 -68.88 82.52
C LEU A 175 49.23 -67.89 83.60
N VAL A 176 48.47 -66.84 83.91
CA VAL A 176 48.71 -65.89 84.99
C VAL A 176 48.08 -66.36 86.30
N ARG A 177 47.06 -67.23 86.30
CA ARG A 177 46.71 -68.01 87.49
C ARG A 177 47.82 -68.98 87.85
N LEU A 178 48.56 -69.48 86.86
CA LEU A 178 49.77 -70.30 87.03
C LEU A 178 51.03 -69.46 87.33
N ARG A 179 51.14 -68.21 86.86
CA ARG A 179 52.30 -67.31 87.10
C ARG A 179 52.13 -66.31 88.26
N SER A 180 50.92 -66.03 88.74
CA SER A 180 50.69 -65.34 90.02
C SER A 180 50.79 -66.31 91.20
N LEU A 181 51.02 -67.59 90.93
CA LEU A 181 51.72 -68.51 91.83
C LEU A 181 53.26 -68.28 91.83
N GLU A 182 53.79 -67.38 90.99
CA GLU A 182 55.24 -67.19 90.77
C GLU A 182 55.77 -65.74 90.97
N SER A 183 55.18 -64.63 90.43
CA SER A 183 55.70 -63.23 90.61
C SER A 183 54.82 -62.03 90.14
N GLN A 184 55.28 -60.78 90.40
CA GLN A 184 54.61 -59.45 90.20
C GLN A 184 55.38 -58.41 89.30
N ASP A 185 54.73 -57.26 88.98
CA ASP A 185 55.24 -55.85 88.76
C ASP A 185 55.64 -55.18 87.36
N ASN A 186 54.83 -54.17 86.91
CA ASN A 186 55.08 -52.70 86.55
C ASN A 186 55.72 -52.03 85.22
N LYS A 187 54.93 -51.76 84.11
CA LYS A 187 54.31 -50.49 83.46
C LYS A 187 55.01 -49.13 82.90
N VAL A 188 54.50 -48.44 81.77
CA VAL A 188 54.33 -46.91 81.35
C VAL A 188 54.77 -46.25 79.89
N ALA A 189 54.19 -45.09 79.27
CA ALA A 189 54.35 -44.42 77.83
C ALA A 189 53.94 -42.83 77.41
N CYS A 190 54.00 -42.22 76.11
CA CYS A 190 53.80 -40.70 75.64
C CYS A 190 53.51 -40.18 74.07
N ASN A 191 53.26 -38.84 73.61
CA ASN A 191 52.97 -38.24 72.16
C ASN A 191 52.95 -36.62 71.72
N LYS A 192 52.73 -36.04 70.41
CA LYS A 192 52.58 -34.51 69.88
C LYS A 192 52.34 -34.02 68.29
N CYS A 193 52.01 -32.70 67.84
CA CYS A 193 51.61 -32.12 66.40
C CYS A 193 51.76 -30.52 65.90
N SER A 194 51.45 -29.97 64.61
CA SER A 194 51.49 -28.47 64.03
C SER A 194 50.94 -27.98 62.52
N SER A 195 50.79 -26.65 62.00
CA SER A 195 50.39 -26.06 60.54
C SER A 195 50.23 -24.45 60.10
N PHE A 196 50.19 -23.90 58.78
CA PHE A 196 49.81 -22.47 58.13
C PHE A 196 49.97 -22.20 56.49
N LYS A 197 49.77 -21.13 55.55
CA LYS A 197 49.16 -19.71 55.10
C LYS A 197 49.48 -19.24 53.54
N THR A 198 49.22 -18.15 52.62
CA THR A 198 48.45 -16.82 52.15
C THR A 198 48.94 -16.17 50.68
N VAL A 199 48.63 -15.10 49.77
CA VAL A 199 47.71 -13.88 49.27
C VAL A 199 48.34 -12.99 47.98
N ASN A 200 47.98 -11.99 47.02
CA ASN A 200 46.93 -11.19 46.10
C ASN A 200 47.60 -10.13 44.98
N GLY A 201 47.22 -9.21 43.95
CA GLY A 201 46.15 -8.36 43.10
C GLY A 201 46.76 -7.36 41.90
N ASN A 202 46.34 -6.37 40.94
CA ASN A 202 45.19 -5.53 40.20
C ASN A 202 45.53 -4.58 38.84
N SER A 203 44.68 -3.67 38.14
CA SER A 203 44.85 -2.75 36.81
C SER A 203 43.77 -1.53 36.48
N PRO A 204 43.52 -0.56 35.41
CA PRO A 204 43.60 -0.27 33.85
C PRO A 204 43.70 1.26 33.12
N LEU A 205 43.08 1.73 31.91
CA LEU A 205 43.35 2.98 30.93
C LEU A 205 42.23 3.80 29.97
N GLN A 206 42.49 4.86 29.05
CA GLN A 206 41.57 5.84 28.16
C GLN A 206 42.19 6.76 26.89
N MET A 207 41.76 7.73 25.92
CA MET A 207 40.64 8.65 25.22
C MET A 207 40.92 9.42 23.74
N SER A 208 40.12 10.41 23.08
CA SER A 208 40.21 11.10 21.63
C SER A 208 39.46 12.52 21.13
N ASP A 209 39.39 13.03 19.79
CA ASP A 209 39.23 14.50 19.16
C ASP A 209 38.35 14.95 17.78
N ASP A 210 38.40 16.23 17.11
CA ASP A 210 37.49 17.02 16.03
C ASP A 210 38.10 17.81 14.69
N SER A 211 37.65 18.74 13.67
CA SER A 211 36.55 19.67 12.97
C SER A 211 36.85 20.23 11.42
N ASP A 212 36.38 21.19 10.47
CA ASP A 212 35.42 22.39 9.98
C ASP A 212 35.44 22.75 8.34
N VAL A 213 34.99 23.73 7.39
CA VAL A 213 34.31 25.15 7.11
C VAL A 213 33.60 25.60 5.63
N MET A 214 33.70 26.83 4.91
CA MET A 214 32.76 27.60 3.84
C MET A 214 33.36 28.54 2.59
N ASN A 215 32.85 29.40 1.56
CA ASN A 215 31.67 30.00 0.65
C ASN A 215 32.15 30.94 -0.65
N VAL A 216 31.62 31.81 -1.67
CA VAL A 216 30.41 32.59 -2.39
C VAL A 216 30.74 33.24 -3.90
N ASP A 217 30.21 34.15 -4.87
CA ASP A 217 29.12 35.21 -5.41
C ASP A 217 29.39 35.81 -6.95
N SER A 218 28.83 36.69 -7.94
CA SER A 218 27.63 37.50 -8.63
C SER A 218 28.00 38.33 -10.01
N SER A 219 27.36 39.17 -10.97
CA SER A 219 26.04 39.71 -11.66
C SER A 219 26.14 40.78 -12.96
N ALA A 220 25.09 41.26 -13.82
CA ALA A 220 25.17 42.21 -15.09
C ALA A 220 23.89 43.01 -15.83
N PHE A 221 23.97 43.94 -16.93
CA PHE A 221 22.84 44.70 -17.74
C PHE A 221 23.10 45.55 -19.12
N SER A 222 22.53 45.27 -20.33
CA SER A 222 22.41 46.24 -21.52
C SER A 222 21.56 45.85 -22.77
N THR A 223 21.36 44.56 -23.05
CA THR A 223 20.70 43.97 -24.25
C THR A 223 19.18 44.22 -24.39
N ASN A 224 18.68 45.30 -23.79
CA ASN A 224 17.42 45.24 -23.07
C ASN A 224 16.13 45.31 -23.90
N LEU A 225 15.97 46.18 -24.91
CA LEU A 225 14.62 46.45 -25.45
C LEU A 225 14.02 45.28 -26.25
N GLU A 226 14.80 44.70 -27.17
CA GLU A 226 14.37 43.52 -27.94
C GLU A 226 14.23 42.30 -27.01
N ALA A 227 15.20 42.11 -26.11
CA ALA A 227 15.14 41.06 -25.09
C ALA A 227 13.89 41.21 -24.21
N HIS A 228 13.50 42.42 -23.79
CA HIS A 228 12.33 42.66 -22.93
C HIS A 228 11.00 42.35 -23.64
N LEU A 229 10.91 42.52 -24.96
CA LEU A 229 9.75 42.12 -25.74
C LEU A 229 9.66 40.59 -25.92
N LEU A 230 10.80 39.93 -26.20
CA LEU A 230 10.87 38.47 -26.27
C LEU A 230 10.62 37.82 -24.91
N ASP A 231 11.22 38.38 -23.86
CA ASP A 231 11.06 37.99 -22.46
C ASP A 231 9.59 38.09 -22.06
N SER A 232 8.95 39.25 -22.28
CA SER A 232 7.51 39.44 -22.01
C SER A 232 6.59 38.49 -22.80
N LEU A 233 7.03 37.99 -23.96
CA LEU A 233 6.28 36.97 -24.72
C LEU A 233 6.46 35.59 -24.10
N ILE A 234 7.69 35.17 -23.81
CA ILE A 234 7.94 33.82 -23.24
C ILE A 234 7.35 33.72 -21.83
N VAL A 235 7.47 34.78 -21.03
CA VAL A 235 6.81 34.99 -19.73
C VAL A 235 5.27 34.89 -19.77
N SER A 236 4.65 34.97 -20.95
CA SER A 236 3.20 34.74 -21.12
C SER A 236 2.83 33.29 -21.46
N ILE A 237 3.84 32.42 -21.57
CA ILE A 237 3.76 31.01 -21.99
C ILE A 237 4.34 30.08 -20.92
N THR A 238 5.53 30.41 -20.38
CA THR A 238 6.19 29.71 -19.26
C THR A 238 5.77 30.32 -17.93
N ASP A 239 5.62 29.52 -16.86
CA ASP A 239 5.31 30.07 -15.54
C ASP A 239 6.53 30.80 -14.93
N LYS A 240 6.29 32.02 -14.43
CA LYS A 240 7.35 33.03 -14.19
C LYS A 240 8.41 32.59 -13.20
N ASP A 241 7.98 31.99 -12.11
CA ASP A 241 8.80 31.81 -10.92
C ASP A 241 9.63 30.52 -10.97
N GLU A 242 9.32 29.61 -11.90
CA GLU A 242 10.03 28.33 -12.09
C GLU A 242 10.92 28.30 -13.35
N ALA A 243 10.64 29.11 -14.38
CA ALA A 243 11.31 29.05 -15.68
C ALA A 243 12.86 29.06 -15.60
N ALA A 244 13.44 29.97 -14.80
CA ALA A 244 14.89 30.07 -14.64
C ALA A 244 15.50 28.85 -13.92
N ALA A 245 14.79 28.27 -12.95
CA ALA A 245 15.25 27.07 -12.23
C ALA A 245 15.18 25.82 -13.13
N ASN A 246 14.07 25.66 -13.86
CA ASN A 246 13.87 24.57 -14.81
C ASN A 246 14.92 24.60 -15.94
N ALA A 247 15.24 25.80 -16.44
CA ALA A 247 16.29 26.02 -17.43
C ALA A 247 17.70 25.68 -16.90
N HIS A 248 18.06 26.08 -15.68
CA HIS A 248 19.36 25.76 -15.09
C HIS A 248 19.51 24.25 -14.84
N ALA A 249 18.51 23.63 -14.20
CA ALA A 249 18.48 22.19 -13.94
C ALA A 249 18.55 21.37 -15.24
N PHE A 250 17.93 21.85 -16.32
CA PHE A 250 18.02 21.24 -17.65
C PHE A 250 19.44 21.30 -18.24
N LEU A 251 20.15 22.43 -18.11
CA LEU A 251 21.54 22.53 -18.58
C LEU A 251 22.48 21.64 -17.76
N GLU A 252 22.29 21.57 -16.44
CA GLU A 252 23.04 20.71 -15.53
C GLU A 252 22.83 19.22 -15.86
N ALA A 253 21.58 18.79 -16.02
CA ALA A 253 21.22 17.43 -16.45
C ALA A 253 21.71 17.07 -17.87
N ASN A 254 22.06 18.07 -18.69
CA ASN A 254 22.63 17.88 -20.02
C ASN A 254 24.11 18.33 -20.12
N SER A 255 24.81 18.49 -18.99
CA SER A 255 26.19 19.00 -18.94
C SER A 255 27.26 18.14 -19.64
N GLY A 256 26.90 16.92 -20.08
CA GLY A 256 27.69 16.09 -20.99
C GLY A 256 27.60 16.50 -22.47
N VAL A 257 26.65 17.36 -22.85
CA VAL A 257 26.55 17.98 -24.18
C VAL A 257 27.36 19.28 -24.16
N GLU A 258 28.36 19.39 -25.03
CA GLU A 258 29.30 20.53 -25.09
C GLU A 258 28.57 21.89 -25.15
N SER A 259 27.49 22.01 -25.93
CA SER A 259 26.69 23.23 -26.03
C SER A 259 25.95 23.58 -24.73
N CYS A 260 25.41 22.59 -24.02
CA CYS A 260 24.74 22.80 -22.73
C CYS A 260 25.75 23.16 -21.64
N GLN A 261 26.92 22.49 -21.62
CA GLN A 261 28.02 22.83 -20.72
C GLN A 261 28.58 24.24 -21.01
N GLY A 262 28.63 24.65 -22.27
CA GLY A 262 29.01 26.00 -22.69
C GLY A 262 28.04 27.05 -22.19
N LEU A 263 26.73 26.83 -22.37
CA LEU A 263 25.67 27.72 -21.86
C LEU A 263 25.66 27.83 -20.34
N LEU A 264 25.83 26.72 -19.63
CA LEU A 264 25.87 26.68 -18.16
C LEU A 264 27.03 27.53 -17.59
N LYS A 265 28.21 27.46 -18.22
CA LYS A 265 29.40 28.26 -17.83
C LYS A 265 29.24 29.77 -18.02
N ILE A 266 28.21 30.22 -18.76
CA ILE A 266 27.94 31.65 -19.01
C ILE A 266 26.55 32.07 -18.51
N TRP A 267 25.89 31.23 -17.70
CA TRP A 267 24.47 31.34 -17.32
C TRP A 267 24.06 32.73 -16.82
N ASP A 268 24.82 33.30 -15.87
CA ASP A 268 24.54 34.62 -15.26
C ASP A 268 24.79 35.81 -16.20
N SER A 269 25.36 35.55 -17.38
CA SER A 269 25.57 36.52 -18.47
C SER A 269 24.64 36.30 -19.66
N LEU A 270 23.81 35.26 -19.65
CA LEU A 270 22.75 35.07 -20.63
C LEU A 270 21.65 36.13 -20.42
N SER A 271 21.00 36.55 -21.51
CA SER A 271 19.83 37.41 -21.39
C SER A 271 18.63 36.63 -20.84
N PRO A 272 17.69 37.27 -20.10
CA PRO A 272 16.48 36.59 -19.60
C PRO A 272 15.69 35.86 -20.70
N ALA A 273 15.55 36.48 -21.88
CA ALA A 273 14.95 35.83 -23.05
C ALA A 273 15.69 34.54 -23.49
N THR A 274 17.02 34.46 -23.33
CA THR A 274 17.80 33.24 -23.60
C THR A 274 17.57 32.18 -22.52
N GLN A 275 17.57 32.57 -21.26
CA GLN A 275 17.26 31.67 -20.13
C GLN A 275 15.84 31.09 -20.28
N ASN A 276 14.86 31.91 -20.68
CA ASN A 276 13.48 31.54 -20.93
C ASN A 276 13.28 30.66 -22.19
N VAL A 277 14.11 30.81 -23.24
CA VAL A 277 14.16 29.83 -24.35
C VAL A 277 14.68 28.47 -23.89
N ILE A 278 15.61 28.44 -22.93
CA ILE A 278 16.14 27.19 -22.35
C ILE A 278 15.09 26.57 -21.40
N ALA A 279 14.27 27.38 -20.72
CA ALA A 279 13.11 26.92 -19.96
C ALA A 279 12.11 26.18 -20.86
N LEU A 280 11.69 26.81 -21.98
CA LEU A 280 10.85 26.16 -23.00
C LEU A 280 11.48 24.86 -23.54
N ALA A 281 12.79 24.81 -23.75
CA ALA A 281 13.48 23.60 -24.18
C ALA A 281 13.43 22.48 -23.11
N SER A 282 13.40 22.84 -21.82
CA SER A 282 13.21 21.90 -20.72
C SER A 282 11.78 21.35 -20.66
N GLU A 283 10.77 22.22 -20.76
CA GLU A 283 9.35 21.84 -20.81
C GLU A 283 9.05 20.92 -22.00
N ILE A 284 9.55 21.27 -23.19
CA ILE A 284 9.39 20.45 -24.41
C ILE A 284 9.99 19.05 -24.22
N ARG A 285 11.11 18.93 -23.50
CA ARG A 285 11.73 17.62 -23.25
C ARG A 285 11.01 16.82 -22.17
N ALA A 286 10.53 17.47 -21.11
CA ALA A 286 9.69 16.85 -20.08
C ALA A 286 8.38 16.32 -20.70
N LEU A 287 7.70 17.12 -21.51
CA LEU A 287 6.49 16.73 -22.24
C LEU A 287 6.76 15.58 -23.24
N GLN A 288 7.95 15.51 -23.83
CA GLN A 288 8.34 14.38 -24.69
C GLN A 288 8.60 13.09 -23.88
N THR A 289 9.23 13.16 -22.70
CA THR A 289 9.36 11.99 -21.82
C THR A 289 8.00 11.55 -21.24
N ASP A 290 7.14 12.48 -20.84
CA ASP A 290 5.79 12.18 -20.35
C ASP A 290 4.94 11.51 -21.43
N LYS A 291 5.03 11.97 -22.67
CA LYS A 291 4.42 11.33 -23.83
C LYS A 291 4.92 9.90 -24.06
N GLU A 292 6.22 9.63 -23.88
CA GLU A 292 6.79 8.28 -23.98
C GLU A 292 6.33 7.36 -22.83
N HIS A 293 6.25 7.89 -21.60
CA HIS A 293 5.67 7.18 -20.45
C HIS A 293 4.18 6.90 -20.64
N LEU A 294 3.38 7.87 -21.09
CA LEU A 294 1.96 7.71 -21.39
C LEU A 294 1.72 6.71 -22.52
N THR A 295 2.55 6.72 -23.56
CA THR A 295 2.49 5.72 -24.64
C THR A 295 2.76 4.32 -24.11
N THR A 296 3.77 4.16 -23.25
CA THR A 296 4.11 2.88 -22.61
C THR A 296 2.99 2.38 -21.69
N ASN A 297 2.40 3.28 -20.90
CA ASN A 297 1.30 2.96 -19.98
C ASN A 297 0.01 2.61 -20.73
N LEU A 298 -0.27 3.25 -21.88
CA LEU A 298 -1.41 2.93 -22.74
C LEU A 298 -1.30 1.52 -23.31
N VAL A 299 -0.13 1.16 -23.88
CA VAL A 299 0.11 -0.19 -24.41
C VAL A 299 -0.06 -1.25 -23.31
N ARG A 300 0.48 -1.02 -22.10
CA ARG A 300 0.27 -1.93 -20.96
C ARG A 300 -1.21 -2.05 -20.57
N ALA A 301 -1.95 -0.94 -20.53
CA ALA A 301 -3.38 -0.97 -20.20
C ALA A 301 -4.19 -1.74 -21.26
N GLU A 302 -3.82 -1.65 -22.54
CA GLU A 302 -4.42 -2.45 -23.62
C GLU A 302 -4.09 -3.96 -23.47
N GLU A 303 -2.87 -4.31 -23.06
CA GLU A 303 -2.47 -5.69 -22.75
C GLU A 303 -3.21 -6.25 -21.51
N GLU A 304 -3.33 -5.47 -20.43
CA GLU A 304 -4.07 -5.83 -19.21
C GLU A 304 -5.57 -6.04 -19.50
N VAL A 305 -6.20 -5.14 -20.26
CA VAL A 305 -7.61 -5.29 -20.69
C VAL A 305 -7.80 -6.54 -21.54
N LYS A 306 -6.84 -6.86 -22.43
CA LYS A 306 -6.88 -8.09 -23.24
C LYS A 306 -6.76 -9.35 -22.37
N ALA A 307 -5.84 -9.37 -21.40
CA ALA A 307 -5.67 -10.49 -20.48
C ALA A 307 -6.93 -10.71 -19.62
N LEU A 308 -7.51 -9.63 -19.07
CA LEU A 308 -8.76 -9.69 -18.30
C LEU A 308 -9.95 -10.15 -19.16
N PHE A 309 -10.01 -9.81 -20.45
CA PHE A 309 -11.04 -10.31 -21.36
C PHE A 309 -10.90 -11.82 -21.62
N GLU A 310 -9.67 -12.31 -21.78
CA GLU A 310 -9.38 -13.74 -21.94
C GLU A 310 -9.71 -14.53 -20.66
N GLU A 311 -9.36 -14.02 -19.47
CA GLU A 311 -9.73 -14.62 -18.19
C GLU A 311 -11.26 -14.65 -17.98
N ASN A 312 -11.95 -13.53 -18.21
CA ASN A 312 -13.42 -13.48 -18.11
C ASN A 312 -14.08 -14.48 -19.08
N THR A 313 -13.53 -14.68 -20.28
CA THR A 313 -14.04 -15.67 -21.24
C THR A 313 -13.92 -17.11 -20.70
N ILE A 314 -12.80 -17.44 -20.04
CA ILE A 314 -12.59 -18.75 -19.40
C ILE A 314 -13.54 -18.94 -18.22
N LEU A 315 -13.67 -17.93 -17.35
CA LEU A 315 -14.56 -17.95 -16.19
C LEU A 315 -16.05 -18.08 -16.62
N ASP A 316 -16.46 -17.45 -17.71
CA ASP A 316 -17.83 -17.51 -18.19
C ASP A 316 -18.18 -18.90 -18.78
N GLU A 317 -17.25 -19.59 -19.44
CA GLU A 317 -17.46 -21.00 -19.86
C GLU A 317 -17.44 -21.98 -18.68
N GLU A 318 -16.58 -21.81 -17.68
CA GLU A 318 -16.61 -22.67 -16.48
C GLU A 318 -17.88 -22.41 -15.65
N ASN A 319 -18.36 -21.17 -15.54
CA ASN A 319 -19.67 -20.87 -14.96
C ASN A 319 -20.82 -21.56 -15.72
N LYS A 320 -20.82 -21.54 -17.05
CA LYS A 320 -21.79 -22.28 -17.87
C LYS A 320 -21.69 -23.80 -17.64
N ARG A 321 -20.48 -24.34 -17.48
CA ARG A 321 -20.24 -25.76 -17.18
C ARG A 321 -20.76 -26.15 -15.79
N LEU A 322 -20.45 -25.38 -14.76
CA LEU A 322 -20.93 -25.58 -13.39
C LEU A 322 -22.46 -25.47 -13.31
N LEU A 323 -23.07 -24.49 -13.99
CA LEU A 323 -24.53 -24.36 -14.07
C LEU A 323 -25.18 -25.56 -14.80
N ARG A 324 -24.53 -26.11 -15.84
CA ARG A 324 -24.95 -27.37 -16.50
C ARG A 324 -24.76 -28.60 -15.59
N GLN A 325 -23.84 -28.57 -14.62
CA GLN A 325 -23.66 -29.65 -13.64
C GLN A 325 -24.71 -29.57 -12.52
N TYR A 326 -24.86 -28.41 -11.88
CA TYR A 326 -25.87 -28.16 -10.84
C TYR A 326 -27.28 -28.55 -11.31
N ASN A 327 -27.67 -28.16 -12.51
CA ASN A 327 -28.97 -28.54 -13.08
C ASN A 327 -29.08 -30.06 -13.31
N ARG A 328 -28.00 -30.75 -13.74
CA ARG A 328 -28.01 -32.22 -13.87
C ARG A 328 -28.19 -32.90 -12.51
N GLU A 329 -27.42 -32.53 -11.50
CA GLU A 329 -27.52 -33.08 -10.14
C GLU A 329 -28.92 -32.88 -9.55
N ARG A 330 -29.49 -31.68 -9.70
CA ARG A 330 -30.85 -31.35 -9.28
C ARG A 330 -31.93 -32.20 -9.98
N HIS A 331 -31.71 -32.57 -11.25
CA HIS A 331 -32.59 -33.50 -11.96
C HIS A 331 -32.41 -34.97 -11.55
N HIS A 332 -31.22 -35.37 -11.08
CA HIS A 332 -30.97 -36.75 -10.61
C HIS A 332 -31.57 -37.00 -9.22
N GLN A 333 -31.55 -36.01 -8.33
CA GLN A 333 -32.22 -36.08 -7.01
C GLN A 333 -33.75 -36.25 -7.13
N GLY A 334 -34.36 -35.93 -8.27
CA GLY A 334 -35.80 -36.06 -8.51
C GLY A 334 -36.31 -37.47 -8.85
N SER A 335 -35.44 -38.48 -8.96
CA SER A 335 -35.79 -39.83 -9.42
C SER A 335 -35.49 -40.96 -8.40
N GLY A 336 -35.15 -40.60 -7.16
CA GLY A 336 -34.58 -41.53 -6.16
C GLY A 336 -35.56 -42.24 -5.22
N ASP A 337 -36.83 -41.82 -5.13
CA ASP A 337 -37.78 -42.31 -4.11
C ASP A 337 -38.94 -43.13 -4.69
N LYS A 338 -38.89 -44.46 -4.50
CA LYS A 338 -40.05 -45.36 -4.56
C LYS A 338 -39.90 -46.46 -3.51
N HIS A 339 -41.01 -46.76 -2.82
CA HIS A 339 -41.12 -47.73 -1.71
C HIS A 339 -40.35 -47.23 -0.46
N THR A 340 -41.03 -46.66 0.54
CA THR A 340 -41.93 -47.40 1.43
C THR A 340 -43.28 -46.69 1.71
N SER A 341 -44.18 -47.38 2.42
CA SER A 341 -45.60 -47.02 2.52
C SER A 341 -45.97 -46.40 3.88
N SER A 342 -46.65 -45.25 3.86
CA SER A 342 -47.55 -44.80 4.94
C SER A 342 -48.64 -43.87 4.35
N ALA A 343 -49.72 -43.59 5.09
CA ALA A 343 -50.97 -43.10 4.51
C ALA A 343 -51.68 -42.00 5.31
N SER A 344 -52.55 -41.24 4.61
CA SER A 344 -53.51 -40.25 5.15
C SER A 344 -52.88 -38.94 5.69
N THR A 345 -53.52 -37.76 5.69
CA THR A 345 -54.93 -37.37 5.43
C THR A 345 -55.06 -36.13 4.51
N LYS A 346 -56.29 -35.80 4.08
CA LYS A 346 -56.62 -34.61 3.25
C LYS A 346 -56.33 -33.28 3.96
N GLY A 347 -55.71 -32.29 3.28
CA GLY A 347 -55.52 -30.92 3.78
C GLY A 347 -55.55 -29.84 2.68
N LYS A 348 -56.40 -28.82 2.83
CA LYS A 348 -56.77 -27.78 1.82
C LYS A 348 -55.61 -27.02 1.13
N LYS A 349 -55.84 -26.68 -0.14
CA LYS A 349 -55.12 -25.67 -0.96
C LYS A 349 -54.78 -24.37 -0.20
N ARG A 350 -53.54 -23.90 -0.33
CA ARG A 350 -53.21 -22.46 -0.57
C ARG A 350 -52.16 -22.39 -1.68
N ARG A 351 -52.23 -21.39 -2.55
CA ARG A 351 -51.17 -21.09 -3.53
C ARG A 351 -50.08 -20.26 -2.85
N SER A 352 -48.82 -20.52 -3.20
CA SER A 352 -47.68 -19.65 -2.93
C SER A 352 -46.79 -19.60 -4.17
N SER A 353 -46.73 -18.44 -4.82
CA SER A 353 -45.83 -18.20 -5.96
C SER A 353 -44.36 -18.18 -5.50
N PRO A 354 -43.38 -18.41 -6.41
CA PRO A 354 -41.97 -18.31 -6.04
C PRO A 354 -41.63 -16.87 -5.65
N LYS A 355 -41.10 -16.68 -4.43
CA LYS A 355 -40.30 -15.48 -4.14
C LYS A 355 -38.88 -15.73 -4.65
N THR A 356 -38.33 -14.76 -5.35
CA THR A 356 -36.90 -14.70 -5.66
C THR A 356 -36.11 -14.69 -4.36
N CYS A 357 -35.14 -15.60 -4.22
CA CYS A 357 -34.17 -15.49 -3.13
C CYS A 357 -33.29 -14.27 -3.41
N SER A 358 -33.39 -13.26 -2.55
CA SER A 358 -32.56 -12.07 -2.60
C SER A 358 -31.09 -12.42 -2.34
N ILE A 359 -30.19 -11.65 -2.95
CA ILE A 359 -28.76 -11.65 -2.66
C ILE A 359 -28.58 -11.45 -1.15
N ILE A 360 -27.72 -12.26 -0.53
CA ILE A 360 -27.31 -12.05 0.86
C ILE A 360 -26.21 -10.99 0.84
N GLU A 361 -26.61 -9.72 0.84
CA GLU A 361 -25.75 -8.61 1.22
C GLU A 361 -25.39 -8.79 2.71
N ARG A 362 -24.36 -9.59 2.98
CA ARG A 362 -23.83 -9.78 4.32
C ARG A 362 -23.01 -8.56 4.70
N LYS A 363 -23.72 -7.46 5.00
CA LYS A 363 -23.17 -6.20 5.47
C LYS A 363 -22.37 -6.48 6.76
N ILE A 364 -21.05 -6.49 6.62
CA ILE A 364 -20.13 -6.56 7.75
C ILE A 364 -20.10 -5.15 8.34
N ASP A 365 -20.87 -4.94 9.41
CA ASP A 365 -20.68 -3.76 10.24
C ASP A 365 -19.38 -3.95 11.02
N PHE A 366 -18.34 -3.26 10.56
CA PHE A 366 -17.14 -3.03 11.34
C PHE A 366 -17.48 -2.05 12.45
N GLU A 367 -17.66 -2.57 13.66
CA GLU A 367 -17.57 -1.76 14.89
C GLU A 367 -16.27 -0.94 14.90
N GLN A 368 -16.30 0.22 15.53
CA GLN A 368 -15.12 1.10 15.62
C GLN A 368 -14.16 0.63 16.71
N ASP A 369 -13.63 -0.59 16.55
CA ASP A 369 -12.56 -1.10 17.41
C ASP A 369 -11.33 -0.20 17.29
N LEU A 370 -10.77 0.11 18.47
CA LEU A 370 -9.55 0.90 18.61
C LEU A 370 -8.37 0.16 17.97
N PRO A 371 -7.39 0.86 17.36
CA PRO A 371 -6.23 0.22 16.75
C PRO A 371 -5.50 -0.61 17.79
N ARG A 372 -5.39 -1.93 17.56
CA ARG A 372 -4.63 -2.83 18.44
C ARG A 372 -3.19 -2.36 18.54
N HIS A 373 -2.64 -2.40 19.75
CA HIS A 373 -1.21 -2.30 19.97
C HIS A 373 -0.57 -3.70 19.92
N PRO A 374 0.71 -3.83 19.52
CA PRO A 374 1.43 -5.10 19.55
C PRO A 374 1.46 -5.69 20.95
N LEU A 375 1.46 -7.02 21.03
CA LEU A 375 1.57 -7.72 22.31
C LEU A 375 2.92 -7.37 22.96
N SER A 376 2.86 -6.92 24.22
CA SER A 376 4.08 -6.64 24.98
C SER A 376 4.84 -7.94 25.28
N PRO A 377 6.19 -7.97 25.20
CA PRO A 377 6.98 -9.16 25.49
C PRO A 377 6.61 -9.80 26.83
N ILE A 378 6.29 -11.10 26.80
CA ILE A 378 5.86 -11.85 27.99
C ILE A 378 7.03 -11.92 28.97
N GLN A 379 6.89 -11.28 30.13
CA GLN A 379 7.97 -11.16 31.10
C GLN A 379 8.42 -12.54 31.62
N TYR A 380 9.74 -12.76 31.62
CA TYR A 380 10.33 -13.99 32.11
C TYR A 380 10.04 -14.20 33.60
N ASN A 381 9.36 -15.29 33.92
CA ASN A 381 9.26 -15.80 35.28
C ASN A 381 10.61 -16.40 35.73
N SER A 382 11.56 -15.53 36.08
CA SER A 382 12.86 -15.91 36.64
C SER A 382 12.68 -16.74 37.93
N PRO A 383 13.30 -17.94 38.06
CA PRO A 383 13.04 -18.85 39.18
C PRO A 383 13.37 -18.35 40.61
N ASN A 384 13.99 -17.17 40.75
CA ASN A 384 14.64 -16.72 41.98
C ASN A 384 13.78 -15.86 42.93
N SER A 385 12.48 -15.68 42.66
CA SER A 385 11.61 -14.79 43.46
C SER A 385 10.98 -15.40 44.73
N ARG A 386 11.34 -16.65 45.09
CA ARG A 386 10.79 -17.37 46.26
C ARG A 386 11.82 -17.73 47.34
N VAL A 387 12.55 -16.73 47.85
CA VAL A 387 13.23 -16.82 49.15
C VAL A 387 12.99 -15.53 49.93
N TYR A 388 12.90 -15.64 51.27
CA TYR A 388 12.68 -14.55 52.24
C TYR A 388 11.27 -13.95 52.30
N ASN A 389 10.38 -14.70 52.96
CA ASN A 389 9.42 -14.14 53.91
C ASN A 389 9.28 -15.12 55.10
N ASN A 390 10.05 -14.86 56.15
CA ASN A 390 9.93 -15.37 57.53
C ASN A 390 11.01 -14.69 58.40
#